data_AF-B1HZ24-F1
#
_entry.id   AF-B1HZ24-F1
#
_cell.length_a   1.000
_cell.length_b   1.000
_cell.length_c   1.000
_cell.angle_alpha   90.00
_cell.angle_beta   90.00
_cell.angle_gamma   90.00
#
_symmetry.space_group_name_H-M   'P 1'
#
loop_
_entity.id
_entity.type
_entity.pdbx_description
1 polymer ?
#
loop_
_entity_poly.entity_id
_entity_poly.type
_entity_poly.pdbx_seq_one_letter_code
_entity_poly.pdbx_strand_id
1 'polypeptide(L)'
;MAAHSWKVSQYAMFFATLEEMNGAKIDWKSLYEKTINHDFAEVFIGDIKTPVKHASPELKQMLAHVEEKMMEKFISNEIPEEFQGIFFERMREGKDSTIEGRLLEFADKLDQFYEAFAELKRGNTDKEFVYMYQNALSKLLAIPLEATVQYFRTEILKDAVQEKTHIDIQALTNEVLTAK
;
A
#
# COMPACT_ATOMS: atom_id res chain seq x y z
N MET A 1 -9.82 -1.11 -6.82
CA MET A 1 -9.47 -2.55 -6.68
C MET A 1 -8.60 -3.08 -7.82
N ALA A 2 -9.10 -3.58 -8.97
CA ALA A 2 -8.25 -4.29 -9.94
C ALA A 2 -7.05 -3.48 -10.48
N ALA A 3 -7.26 -2.21 -10.81
CA ALA A 3 -6.18 -1.31 -11.24
C ALA A 3 -5.18 -1.00 -10.10
N HIS A 4 -5.66 -0.90 -8.86
CA HIS A 4 -4.82 -0.70 -7.68
C HIS A 4 -3.94 -1.92 -7.43
N SER A 5 -4.52 -3.12 -7.36
CA SER A 5 -3.76 -4.36 -7.14
C SER A 5 -2.69 -4.58 -8.21
N TRP A 6 -3.00 -4.28 -9.48
CA TRP A 6 -2.01 -4.35 -10.55
C TRP A 6 -0.85 -3.34 -10.35
N LYS A 7 -1.15 -2.06 -10.05
CA LYS A 7 -0.12 -1.05 -9.77
C LYS A 7 0.78 -1.46 -8.59
N VAL A 8 0.17 -1.92 -7.50
CA VAL A 8 0.88 -2.39 -6.30
C VAL A 8 1.82 -3.55 -6.62
N SER A 9 1.36 -4.55 -7.38
CA SER A 9 2.24 -5.65 -7.81
C SER A 9 3.41 -5.17 -8.68
N GLN A 10 3.20 -4.19 -9.56
CA GLN A 10 4.28 -3.63 -10.39
C GLN A 10 5.29 -2.84 -9.56
N TYR A 11 4.84 -2.04 -8.60
CA TYR A 11 5.74 -1.33 -7.67
C TYR A 11 6.53 -2.32 -6.82
N ALA A 12 5.86 -3.30 -6.22
CA ALA A 12 6.50 -4.32 -5.41
C ALA A 12 7.55 -5.10 -6.19
N MET A 13 7.27 -5.45 -7.46
CA MET A 13 8.25 -6.06 -8.35
C MET A 13 9.51 -5.20 -8.53
N PHE A 14 9.35 -3.90 -8.82
CA PHE A 14 10.48 -2.99 -9.00
C PHE A 14 11.35 -2.91 -7.74
N PHE A 15 10.74 -2.71 -6.57
CA PHE A 15 11.48 -2.61 -5.32
C PHE A 15 12.07 -3.94 -4.87
N ALA A 16 11.39 -5.05 -5.13
CA ALA A 16 11.97 -6.38 -4.91
C ALA A 16 13.24 -6.59 -5.76
N THR A 17 13.23 -6.19 -7.04
CA THR A 17 14.43 -6.23 -7.88
C THR A 17 15.54 -5.36 -7.29
N LEU A 18 15.21 -4.17 -6.80
CA LEU A 18 16.18 -3.29 -6.15
C LEU A 18 16.78 -3.94 -4.88
N GLU A 19 15.95 -4.51 -4.01
CA GLU A 19 16.41 -5.21 -2.80
C GLU A 19 17.29 -6.42 -3.16
N GLU A 20 16.91 -7.21 -4.17
CA GLU A 20 17.68 -8.35 -4.67
C GLU A 20 19.05 -7.91 -5.21
N MET A 21 19.12 -6.79 -5.95
CA MET A 21 20.37 -6.19 -6.41
C MET A 21 21.27 -5.70 -5.26
N ASN A 22 20.68 -5.43 -4.09
CA ASN A 22 21.39 -5.06 -2.87
C ASN A 22 21.65 -6.26 -1.93
N GLY A 23 21.47 -7.49 -2.42
CA GLY A 23 21.84 -8.72 -1.73
C GLY A 23 20.75 -9.33 -0.86
N ALA A 24 19.53 -8.79 -0.87
CA ALA A 24 18.39 -9.43 -0.23
C ALA A 24 17.99 -10.69 -0.99
N LYS A 25 17.47 -11.70 -0.27
CA LYS A 25 16.84 -12.87 -0.88
C LYS A 25 15.34 -12.64 -0.96
N ILE A 26 14.79 -12.66 -2.16
CA ILE A 26 13.36 -12.48 -2.41
C ILE A 26 12.71 -13.83 -2.73
N ASP A 27 11.64 -14.17 -2.01
CA ASP A 27 10.69 -15.18 -2.45
C ASP A 27 9.67 -14.51 -3.39
N TRP A 28 9.98 -14.57 -4.69
CA TRP A 28 9.14 -14.00 -5.73
C TRP A 28 7.72 -14.59 -5.75
N LYS A 29 7.54 -15.86 -5.37
CA LYS A 29 6.22 -16.47 -5.28
C LYS A 29 5.43 -15.81 -4.15
N SER A 30 6.01 -15.71 -2.96
CA SER A 30 5.40 -15.05 -1.80
C SER A 30 5.07 -13.58 -2.11
N LEU A 31 5.99 -12.84 -2.75
CA LEU A 31 5.77 -11.46 -3.16
C LEU A 31 4.55 -11.29 -4.07
N TYR A 32 4.45 -12.10 -5.13
CA TYR A 32 3.33 -12.01 -6.05
C TYR A 32 2.03 -12.50 -5.41
N GLU A 33 2.05 -13.60 -4.65
CA GLU A 33 0.86 -14.10 -3.95
C GLU A 33 0.33 -13.07 -2.94
N LYS A 34 1.20 -12.38 -2.20
CA LYS A 34 0.80 -11.29 -1.30
C LYS A 34 0.22 -10.10 -2.08
N THR A 35 0.90 -9.63 -3.12
CA THR A 35 0.54 -8.37 -3.79
C THR A 35 -0.69 -8.48 -4.67
N ILE A 36 -0.91 -9.59 -5.38
CA ILE A 36 -2.09 -9.71 -6.25
C ILE A 36 -3.38 -9.93 -5.46
N ASN A 37 -3.29 -10.48 -4.24
CA ASN A 37 -4.44 -10.87 -3.43
C ASN A 37 -4.77 -9.89 -2.27
N HIS A 38 -3.89 -8.92 -1.95
CA HIS A 38 -4.00 -8.12 -0.72
C HIS A 38 -5.33 -7.39 -0.51
N ASP A 39 -5.98 -6.98 -1.60
CA ASP A 39 -7.25 -6.24 -1.59
C ASP A 39 -8.44 -7.10 -2.04
N PHE A 40 -8.26 -8.41 -2.20
CA PHE A 40 -9.35 -9.28 -2.69
C PHE A 40 -10.55 -9.29 -1.74
N ALA A 41 -10.33 -9.12 -0.43
CA ALA A 41 -11.39 -9.09 0.57
C ALA A 41 -12.34 -7.90 0.41
N GLU A 42 -11.88 -6.80 -0.20
CA GLU A 42 -12.69 -5.60 -0.42
C GLU A 42 -13.89 -5.85 -1.37
N VAL A 43 -13.84 -6.91 -2.20
CA VAL A 43 -14.97 -7.30 -3.07
C VAL A 43 -16.24 -7.55 -2.28
N PHE A 44 -16.11 -8.05 -1.04
CA PHE A 44 -17.25 -8.50 -0.25
C PHE A 44 -17.96 -7.38 0.49
N ILE A 45 -17.23 -6.36 0.94
CA ILE A 45 -17.79 -5.24 1.70
C ILE A 45 -18.12 -4.02 0.82
N GLY A 46 -17.64 -3.99 -0.42
CA GLY A 46 -17.80 -2.87 -1.33
C GLY A 46 -16.93 -1.66 -0.97
N ASP A 47 -17.08 -0.58 -1.74
CA ASP A 47 -16.24 0.62 -1.60
C ASP A 47 -16.74 1.50 -0.44
N ILE A 48 -16.19 1.29 0.75
CA ILE A 48 -16.35 2.22 1.87
C ILE A 48 -15.36 3.37 1.66
N LYS A 49 -15.86 4.60 1.56
CA LYS A 49 -15.03 5.78 1.34
C LYS A 49 -13.90 5.88 2.37
N THR A 50 -12.69 6.20 1.92
CA THR A 50 -11.45 6.32 2.72
C THR A 50 -11.60 7.14 4.01
N PRO A 51 -12.29 8.31 4.04
CA PRO A 51 -12.49 9.07 5.28
C PRO A 51 -13.32 8.30 6.32
N VAL A 52 -14.26 7.47 5.87
CA VAL A 52 -15.10 6.62 6.75
C VAL A 52 -14.30 5.40 7.23
N LYS A 53 -13.54 4.73 6.35
CA LYS A 53 -12.64 3.61 6.71
C LYS A 53 -11.61 4.02 7.78
N HIS A 54 -11.24 5.29 7.83
CA HIS A 54 -10.24 5.82 8.76
C HIS A 54 -10.83 6.72 9.87
N ALA A 55 -12.15 6.71 10.06
CA ALA A 55 -12.81 7.55 11.06
C ALA A 55 -12.41 7.19 12.50
N SER A 56 -12.16 5.90 12.79
CA SER A 56 -11.59 5.47 14.07
C SER A 56 -10.84 4.12 13.96
N PRO A 57 -9.88 3.85 14.87
CA PRO A 57 -9.20 2.55 14.95
C PRO A 57 -10.17 1.38 15.15
N GLU A 58 -11.21 1.57 15.97
CA GLU A 58 -12.22 0.56 16.28
C GLU A 58 -13.03 0.20 15.03
N LEU A 59 -13.49 1.20 14.27
CA LEU A 59 -14.22 0.97 13.03
C LEU A 59 -13.35 0.22 12.02
N LYS A 60 -12.06 0.60 11.90
CA LYS A 60 -11.12 -0.09 11.02
C LYS A 60 -10.95 -1.57 11.40
N GLN A 61 -10.83 -1.87 12.70
CA GLN A 61 -10.75 -3.26 13.18
C GLN A 61 -12.02 -4.05 12.91
N MET A 62 -13.19 -3.42 13.11
CA MET A 62 -14.47 -4.06 12.81
C MET A 62 -14.61 -4.39 11.31
N LEU A 63 -14.22 -3.46 10.43
CA LEU A 63 -14.24 -3.68 8.98
C LEU A 63 -13.30 -4.81 8.57
N ALA A 64 -12.05 -4.79 9.06
CA ALA A 64 -11.08 -5.85 8.79
C ALA A 64 -11.59 -7.23 9.25
N HIS A 65 -12.24 -7.31 10.41
CA HIS A 65 -12.82 -8.56 10.91
C HIS A 65 -13.98 -9.08 10.03
N VAL A 66 -14.79 -8.16 9.49
CA VAL A 66 -15.87 -8.53 8.55
C VAL A 66 -15.28 -9.02 7.24
N GLU A 67 -14.30 -8.30 6.68
CA GLU A 67 -13.57 -8.69 5.46
C GLU A 67 -12.97 -10.10 5.58
N GLU A 68 -12.26 -10.37 6.68
CA GLU A 68 -11.67 -11.67 6.98
C GLU A 68 -12.73 -12.78 6.99
N LYS A 69 -13.82 -12.60 7.75
CA LYS A 69 -14.90 -13.62 7.82
C LYS A 69 -15.61 -13.84 6.48
N MET A 70 -15.77 -12.79 5.67
CA MET A 70 -16.37 -12.93 4.35
C MET A 70 -15.44 -13.69 3.40
N MET A 71 -14.13 -13.44 3.49
CA MET A 71 -13.12 -14.21 2.77
C MET A 71 -13.16 -15.69 3.15
N GLU A 72 -13.15 -16.00 4.45
CA GLU A 72 -13.20 -17.38 4.94
C GLU A 72 -14.44 -18.13 4.45
N LYS A 73 -15.59 -17.45 4.49
CA LYS A 73 -16.85 -17.99 4.00
C LYS A 73 -16.83 -18.20 2.49
N PHE A 74 -16.25 -17.29 1.73
CA PHE A 74 -16.08 -17.45 0.28
C PHE A 74 -15.21 -18.66 -0.05
N ILE A 75 -14.05 -18.79 0.60
CA ILE A 75 -13.14 -19.92 0.36
C ILE A 75 -13.83 -21.25 0.70
N SER A 76 -14.55 -21.31 1.82
CA SER A 76 -15.21 -22.54 2.27
C SER A 76 -16.36 -22.99 1.36
N ASN A 77 -17.07 -22.05 0.72
CA ASN A 77 -18.26 -22.34 -0.06
C ASN A 77 -17.99 -22.44 -1.58
N GLU A 78 -17.08 -21.63 -2.10
CA GLU A 78 -16.89 -21.45 -3.54
C GLU A 78 -15.63 -22.14 -4.09
N ILE A 79 -14.64 -22.42 -3.23
CA ILE A 79 -13.38 -23.06 -3.62
C ILE A 79 -13.46 -24.57 -3.33
N PRO A 80 -13.11 -25.44 -4.30
CA PRO A 80 -13.06 -26.89 -4.07
C PRO A 80 -12.16 -27.26 -2.89
N GLU A 81 -12.57 -28.26 -2.11
CA GLU A 81 -11.95 -28.66 -0.83
C GLU A 81 -10.42 -28.85 -0.93
N GLU A 82 -9.95 -29.49 -2.00
CA GLU A 82 -8.52 -29.73 -2.28
C GLU A 82 -7.67 -28.46 -2.43
N PHE A 83 -8.28 -27.31 -2.74
CA PHE A 83 -7.60 -26.02 -2.90
C PHE A 83 -7.81 -25.07 -1.73
N GLN A 84 -8.76 -25.32 -0.83
CA GLN A 84 -9.14 -24.37 0.22
C GLN A 84 -7.95 -23.93 1.06
N GLY A 85 -7.15 -24.87 1.57
CA GLY A 85 -5.97 -24.56 2.37
C GLY A 85 -4.95 -23.66 1.64
N ILE A 86 -4.79 -23.85 0.33
CA ILE A 86 -3.91 -23.02 -0.50
C ILE A 86 -4.46 -21.60 -0.63
N PHE A 87 -5.77 -21.45 -0.82
CA PHE A 87 -6.40 -20.14 -0.97
C PHE A 87 -6.50 -19.37 0.34
N PHE A 88 -6.70 -20.06 1.48
CA PHE A 88 -6.58 -19.44 2.80
C PHE A 88 -5.21 -18.81 3.01
N GLU A 89 -4.13 -19.53 2.67
CA GLU A 89 -2.78 -18.99 2.79
C GLU A 89 -2.51 -17.83 1.82
N ARG A 90 -3.05 -17.88 0.60
CA ARG A 90 -2.86 -16.83 -0.41
C ARG A 90 -3.66 -15.54 -0.15
N MET A 91 -4.80 -15.65 0.52
CA MET A 91 -5.75 -14.55 0.73
C MET A 91 -5.73 -13.98 2.16
N ARG A 92 -4.84 -14.47 3.03
CA ARG A 92 -4.60 -13.88 4.36
C ARG A 92 -3.93 -12.51 4.24
N GLU A 93 -3.91 -11.76 5.35
CA GLU A 93 -3.16 -10.50 5.45
C GLU A 93 -1.68 -10.71 5.04
N GLY A 94 -1.26 -9.95 4.04
CA GLY A 94 0.05 -10.05 3.43
C GLY A 94 1.10 -9.14 4.06
N LYS A 95 0.69 -8.08 4.75
CA LYS A 95 1.57 -7.08 5.39
C LYS A 95 2.08 -7.63 6.73
N ASP A 96 3.21 -8.31 6.67
CA ASP A 96 3.89 -8.90 7.82
C ASP A 96 5.37 -8.49 7.90
N SER A 97 6.11 -9.08 8.85
CA SER A 97 7.51 -8.72 9.10
C SER A 97 8.50 -9.25 8.07
N THR A 98 8.07 -10.05 7.09
CA THR A 98 8.91 -10.55 6.00
C THR A 98 9.28 -9.43 5.04
N ILE A 99 10.32 -9.63 4.21
CA ILE A 99 10.69 -8.63 3.21
C ILE A 99 9.57 -8.46 2.18
N GLU A 100 8.90 -9.54 1.78
CA GLU A 100 7.77 -9.50 0.85
C GLU A 100 6.56 -8.78 1.45
N GLY A 101 6.28 -8.98 2.74
CA GLY A 101 5.21 -8.27 3.45
C GLY A 101 5.47 -6.77 3.57
N ARG A 102 6.71 -6.37 3.85
CA ARG A 102 7.13 -4.96 3.87
C ARG A 102 7.11 -4.33 2.48
N LEU A 103 7.50 -5.09 1.44
CA LEU A 103 7.42 -4.63 0.05
C LEU A 103 5.98 -4.40 -0.39
N LEU A 104 5.04 -5.27 0.01
CA LEU A 104 3.61 -5.05 -0.16
C LEU A 104 3.16 -3.78 0.56
N GLU A 105 3.51 -3.61 1.83
CA GLU A 105 3.14 -2.40 2.59
C GLU A 105 3.68 -1.13 1.92
N PHE A 106 4.94 -1.17 1.47
CA PHE A 106 5.57 -0.07 0.77
C PHE A 106 4.86 0.25 -0.55
N ALA A 107 4.58 -0.76 -1.36
CA ALA A 107 3.93 -0.59 -2.65
C ALA A 107 2.48 -0.06 -2.54
N ASP A 108 1.69 -0.54 -1.59
CA ASP A 108 0.35 -0.01 -1.29
C ASP A 108 0.44 1.47 -0.86
N LYS A 109 1.35 1.80 0.06
CA LYS A 109 1.53 3.21 0.49
C LYS A 109 2.05 4.11 -0.62
N LEU A 110 2.87 3.59 -1.53
CA LEU A 110 3.36 4.34 -2.67
C LEU A 110 2.22 4.67 -3.64
N ASP A 111 1.28 3.74 -3.85
CA ASP A 111 0.10 4.03 -4.67
C ASP A 111 -0.77 5.12 -4.04
N GLN A 112 -1.00 5.06 -2.72
CA GLN A 112 -1.72 6.11 -1.98
C GLN A 112 -1.01 7.47 -2.04
N PHE A 113 0.33 7.47 -1.98
CA PHE A 113 1.14 8.68 -2.16
C PHE A 113 0.92 9.29 -3.56
N TYR A 114 0.97 8.49 -4.63
CA TYR A 114 0.74 8.97 -5.99
C TYR A 114 -0.70 9.42 -6.24
N GLU A 115 -1.68 8.76 -5.64
CA GLU A 115 -3.08 9.18 -5.72
C GLU A 115 -3.28 10.55 -5.07
N ALA A 116 -2.76 10.76 -3.86
CA ALA A 116 -2.81 12.05 -3.18
C ALA A 116 -2.08 13.14 -4.00
N PHE A 117 -0.88 12.81 -4.47
CA PHE A 117 -0.07 13.72 -5.27
C PHE A 117 -0.78 14.14 -6.57
N ALA A 118 -1.41 13.19 -7.27
CA ALA A 118 -2.14 13.50 -8.50
C ALA A 118 -3.32 14.45 -8.27
N GLU A 119 -4.06 14.29 -7.17
CA GLU A 119 -5.16 15.18 -6.79
C GLU A 119 -4.65 16.59 -6.43
N LEU A 120 -3.60 16.68 -5.61
CA LEU A 120 -2.96 17.96 -5.27
C LEU A 120 -2.41 18.66 -6.52
N LYS A 121 -1.83 17.90 -7.47
CA LYS A 121 -1.34 18.41 -8.75
C LYS A 121 -2.47 18.96 -9.62
N ARG A 122 -3.66 18.36 -9.60
CA ARG A 122 -4.86 18.86 -10.30
C ARG A 122 -5.49 20.09 -9.64
N GLY A 123 -4.99 20.52 -8.49
CA GLY A 123 -5.51 21.67 -7.74
C GLY A 123 -6.59 21.34 -6.72
N ASN A 124 -6.77 20.05 -6.40
CA ASN A 124 -7.66 19.64 -5.32
C ASN A 124 -6.94 19.82 -3.99
N THR A 125 -7.20 20.93 -3.30
CA THR A 125 -6.55 21.28 -2.02
C THR A 125 -7.39 20.88 -0.81
N ASP A 126 -8.24 19.85 -0.93
CA ASP A 126 -8.95 19.32 0.24
C ASP A 126 -7.92 18.84 1.28
N LYS A 127 -8.19 19.15 2.55
CA LYS A 127 -7.32 18.76 3.68
C LYS A 127 -7.16 17.25 3.75
N GLU A 128 -8.13 16.48 3.26
CA GLU A 128 -8.05 15.03 3.18
C GLU A 128 -6.88 14.57 2.28
N PHE A 129 -6.66 15.20 1.12
CA PHE A 129 -5.55 14.84 0.23
C PHE A 129 -4.19 15.27 0.76
N VAL A 130 -4.13 16.42 1.44
CA VAL A 130 -2.91 16.86 2.14
C VAL A 130 -2.54 15.87 3.24
N TYR A 131 -3.52 15.49 4.08
CA TYR A 131 -3.31 14.49 5.13
C TYR A 131 -2.93 13.13 4.55
N MET A 132 -3.60 12.68 3.48
CA MET A 132 -3.29 11.42 2.80
C MET A 132 -1.85 11.40 2.27
N TYR A 133 -1.41 12.49 1.61
CA TYR A 133 -0.04 12.65 1.14
C TYR A 133 0.98 12.58 2.29
N GLN A 134 0.80 13.38 3.35
CA GLN A 134 1.74 13.45 4.46
C GLN A 134 1.81 12.15 5.26
N ASN A 135 0.67 11.50 5.50
CA ASN A 135 0.59 10.22 6.20
C ASN A 135 1.22 9.08 5.38
N ALA A 136 0.95 9.02 4.07
CA ALA A 136 1.57 8.03 3.19
C ALA A 136 3.09 8.23 3.13
N LEU A 137 3.54 9.47 2.95
CA LEU A 137 4.96 9.82 2.96
C LEU A 137 5.64 9.42 4.27
N SER A 138 5.08 9.79 5.42
CA SER A 138 5.64 9.45 6.73
C SER A 138 5.81 7.94 6.90
N LYS A 139 4.81 7.15 6.49
CA LYS A 139 4.86 5.68 6.56
C LYS A 139 5.90 5.10 5.62
N LEU A 140 5.95 5.54 4.37
CA LEU A 140 6.95 5.09 3.40
C LEU A 140 8.37 5.25 3.94
N LEU A 141 8.65 6.39 4.58
CA LEU A 141 9.96 6.72 5.12
C LEU A 141 10.34 5.91 6.37
N ALA A 142 9.37 5.27 7.03
CA ALA A 142 9.55 4.50 8.26
C ALA A 142 9.60 2.98 8.03
N ILE A 143 9.26 2.50 6.83
CA ILE A 143 9.29 1.07 6.50
C ILE A 143 10.74 0.55 6.54
N PRO A 144 11.02 -0.57 7.22
CA PRO A 144 12.38 -1.09 7.37
C PRO A 144 12.84 -1.85 6.10
N LEU A 145 13.08 -1.08 5.03
CA LEU A 145 13.66 -1.48 3.74
C LEU A 145 14.65 -0.39 3.27
N GLU A 146 15.91 -0.47 3.70
CA GLU A 146 16.87 0.64 3.54
C GLU A 146 17.11 1.02 2.08
N ALA A 147 17.37 0.05 1.19
CA ALA A 147 17.63 0.32 -0.22
C ALA A 147 16.39 0.92 -0.91
N THR A 148 15.22 0.34 -0.68
CA THR A 148 13.92 0.84 -1.17
C THR A 148 13.62 2.26 -0.70
N VAL A 149 13.71 2.53 0.60
CA VAL A 149 13.42 3.85 1.17
C VAL A 149 14.42 4.89 0.69
N GLN A 150 15.70 4.52 0.56
CA GLN A 150 16.72 5.43 0.05
C GLN A 150 16.45 5.79 -1.41
N TYR A 151 16.15 4.81 -2.27
CA TYR A 151 15.81 5.06 -3.67
C TYR A 151 14.57 5.95 -3.81
N PHE A 152 13.54 5.67 -3.01
CA PHE A 152 12.35 6.52 -2.98
C PHE A 152 12.68 7.96 -2.58
N ARG A 153 13.54 8.18 -1.57
CA ARG A 153 13.94 9.53 -1.14
C ARG A 153 14.74 10.27 -2.22
N THR A 154 15.70 9.62 -2.86
CA THR A 154 16.66 10.32 -3.74
C THR A 154 16.19 10.48 -5.17
N GLU A 155 15.38 9.55 -5.68
CA GLU A 155 14.90 9.58 -7.06
C GLU A 155 13.43 10.01 -7.10
N ILE A 156 12.54 9.22 -6.50
CA ILE A 156 11.09 9.40 -6.67
C ILE A 156 10.57 10.67 -5.98
N LEU A 157 10.85 10.82 -4.69
CA LEU A 157 10.37 11.95 -3.90
C LEU A 157 10.99 13.26 -4.38
N LYS A 158 12.28 13.23 -4.72
CA LYS A 158 13.00 14.37 -5.28
C LYS A 158 12.37 14.86 -6.58
N ASP A 159 11.99 13.95 -7.48
CA ASP A 159 11.33 14.32 -8.74
C ASP A 159 9.90 14.83 -8.48
N ALA A 160 9.14 14.17 -7.60
CA ALA A 160 7.79 14.58 -7.25
C ALA A 160 7.72 16.01 -6.69
N VAL A 161 8.65 16.41 -5.81
CA VAL A 161 8.66 17.77 -5.23
C VAL A 161 9.11 18.86 -6.19
N GLN A 162 9.74 18.50 -7.32
CA GLN A 162 10.13 19.46 -8.35
C GLN A 162 9.03 19.71 -9.38
N GLU A 163 7.97 18.91 -9.38
CA GLU A 163 6.85 19.13 -10.28
C GLU A 163 6.08 20.40 -9.92
N LYS A 164 5.58 21.10 -10.94
CA LYS A 164 4.70 22.24 -10.75
C LYS A 164 3.32 21.76 -10.28
N THR A 165 2.99 22.06 -9.03
CA THR A 165 1.69 21.79 -8.41
C THR A 165 0.97 23.10 -8.06
N HIS A 166 -0.35 23.02 -7.87
CA HIS A 166 -1.17 24.18 -7.46
C HIS A 166 -1.00 24.54 -5.98
N ILE A 167 -0.47 23.61 -5.18
CA ILE A 167 -0.08 23.79 -3.78
C ILE A 167 1.44 23.68 -3.65
N ASP A 168 2.01 24.22 -2.57
CA ASP A 168 3.43 24.06 -2.27
C ASP A 168 3.72 22.65 -1.72
N ILE A 169 3.86 21.68 -2.64
CA ILE A 169 4.16 20.29 -2.29
C ILE A 169 5.53 20.14 -1.62
N GLN A 170 6.46 21.06 -1.90
CA GLN A 170 7.78 21.08 -1.29
C GLN A 170 7.70 21.44 0.19
N ALA A 171 6.89 22.46 0.54
CA ALA A 171 6.62 22.80 1.93
C ALA A 171 5.99 21.62 2.70
N LEU A 172 4.94 21.01 2.15
CA LEU A 172 4.27 19.85 2.77
C LEU A 172 5.23 18.66 2.97
N THR A 173 6.13 18.43 2.02
CA THR A 173 7.13 17.37 2.12
C THR A 173 8.15 17.68 3.21
N ASN A 174 8.63 18.93 3.29
CA ASN A 174 9.57 19.36 4.31
C ASN A 174 8.99 19.28 5.72
N GLU A 175 7.70 19.55 5.91
CA GLU A 175 7.01 19.32 7.19
C GLU A 175 7.16 17.88 7.67
N VAL A 176 6.96 16.90 6.77
CA VAL A 176 7.10 15.47 7.11
C VAL A 176 8.55 15.09 7.36
N LEU A 177 9.49 15.60 6.55
CA LEU A 177 10.92 15.29 6.70
C LEU A 177 11.56 15.89 7.96
N THR A 178 10.96 16.95 8.52
CA THR A 178 11.46 17.64 9.71
C THR A 178 10.68 17.32 10.99
N ALA A 179 9.50 16.71 10.85
CA ALA A 179 8.75 16.14 11.97
C ALA A 179 9.57 15.02 12.62
N LYS A 180 10.00 15.26 13.86
CA LYS A 180 10.73 14.30 14.70
C LYS A 180 9.78 13.31 15.36
#